data_AF-A0A358TXV8-F1
#
_entry.id   AF-A0A358TXV8-F1
#
_cell.length_a   1.000
_cell.length_b   1.000
_cell.length_c   1.000
_cell.angle_alpha   90.00
_cell.angle_beta   90.00
_cell.angle_gamma   90.00
#
_symmetry.space_group_name_H-M   'P 1'
#
loop_
_entity.id
_entity.type
_entity.pdbx_description
1 polymer ?
#
loop_
_entity_poly.entity_id
_entity_poly.type
_entity_poly.pdbx_seq_one_letter_code
_entity_poly.pdbx_strand_id
1 'polypeptide(L)'
;MDKLLESLKEYLHMETEIPFEEFSDYYRQLISELNQTFSDLDKDARVKALYICTIVQSNADARAKASKVNAKTFKKMSAKCAFWADAIKFNLTKDGMSAEEIEQATEEINTSI
;
A
#
# COMPACT_ATOMS: atom_id res chain seq x y z
N MET A 1 -9.23 -5.55 -3.85
CA MET A 1 -8.08 -4.68 -4.22
C MET A 1 -8.44 -3.51 -5.14
N ASP A 2 -9.13 -3.71 -6.27
CA ASP A 2 -9.38 -2.62 -7.23
C ASP A 2 -10.01 -1.37 -6.63
N LYS A 3 -11.02 -1.52 -5.77
CA LYS A 3 -11.66 -0.39 -5.07
C LYS A 3 -10.68 0.41 -4.22
N LEU A 4 -9.76 -0.26 -3.53
CA LEU A 4 -8.73 0.40 -2.73
C LEU A 4 -7.75 1.14 -3.65
N LEU A 5 -7.34 0.53 -4.76
CA LEU A 5 -6.48 1.18 -5.74
C LEU A 5 -7.15 2.44 -6.31
N GLU A 6 -8.43 2.38 -6.68
CA GLU A 6 -9.15 3.53 -7.21
C GLU A 6 -9.20 4.70 -6.22
N SER A 7 -9.56 4.44 -4.96
CA SER A 7 -9.51 5.47 -3.93
C SER A 7 -8.11 6.01 -3.70
N LEU A 8 -7.07 5.16 -3.78
CA LEU A 8 -5.69 5.62 -3.70
C LEU A 8 -5.35 6.59 -4.84
N LYS A 9 -5.77 6.28 -6.07
CA LYS A 9 -5.55 7.15 -7.24
C LYS A 9 -6.19 8.52 -7.02
N GLU A 10 -7.44 8.55 -6.58
CA GLU A 10 -8.14 9.79 -6.24
C GLU A 10 -7.33 10.63 -5.24
N TYR A 11 -6.78 10.02 -4.18
CA TYR A 11 -5.94 10.73 -3.22
C TYR A 11 -4.61 11.21 -3.80
N LEU A 12 -3.99 10.45 -4.70
CA LEU A 12 -2.73 10.81 -5.34
C LEU A 12 -2.88 11.98 -6.32
N HIS A 13 -4.08 12.21 -6.86
CA HIS A 13 -4.39 13.38 -7.69
C HIS A 13 -4.71 14.65 -6.88
N MET A 14 -4.81 14.57 -5.55
CA MET A 14 -5.08 15.74 -4.72
C MET A 14 -3.83 16.61 -4.54
N GLU A 15 -4.01 17.92 -4.56
CA GLU A 15 -2.93 18.89 -4.26
C GLU A 15 -2.57 18.94 -2.77
N THR A 16 -3.45 18.45 -1.91
CA THR A 16 -3.30 18.52 -0.45
C THR A 16 -3.40 17.14 0.17
N GLU A 17 -2.63 16.94 1.24
CA GLU A 17 -2.66 15.73 2.03
C GLU A 17 -4.03 15.53 2.70
N ILE A 18 -4.61 14.33 2.54
CA ILE A 18 -5.84 13.95 3.26
C ILE A 18 -5.64 14.00 4.78
N PRO A 19 -6.68 14.35 5.57
CA PRO A 19 -6.62 14.37 7.03
C PRO A 19 -6.20 13.04 7.66
N PHE A 20 -5.75 13.08 8.92
CA PHE A 20 -5.30 11.89 9.64
C PHE A 20 -6.39 10.80 9.74
N GLU A 21 -7.63 11.16 10.06
CA GLU A 21 -8.72 10.19 10.22
C GLU A 21 -9.01 9.45 8.90
N GLU A 22 -9.06 10.18 7.79
CA GLU A 22 -9.29 9.61 6.46
C GLU A 22 -8.15 8.68 6.03
N PHE A 23 -6.89 9.09 6.24
CA PHE A 23 -5.73 8.23 6.00
C PHE A 23 -5.74 6.98 6.89
N SER A 24 -6.10 7.14 8.17
CA SER A 24 -6.20 6.04 9.14
C SER A 24 -7.27 5.04 8.73
N ASP A 25 -8.43 5.52 8.29
CA ASP A 25 -9.54 4.67 7.87
C ASP A 25 -9.23 3.92 6.57
N TYR A 26 -8.60 4.58 5.58
CA TYR A 26 -8.11 3.92 4.38
C TYR A 26 -7.12 2.80 4.72
N TYR A 27 -6.14 3.08 5.59
CA TYR A 27 -5.20 2.06 6.09
C TYR A 27 -5.92 0.89 6.76
N ARG A 28 -6.94 1.15 7.60
CA ARG A 28 -7.68 0.07 8.27
C ARG A 28 -8.42 -0.82 7.28
N GLN A 29 -9.02 -0.23 6.25
CA GLN A 29 -9.69 -0.98 5.18
C GLN A 29 -8.69 -1.86 4.43
N LEU A 30 -7.53 -1.32 4.04
CA LEU A 30 -6.45 -2.08 3.41
C LEU A 30 -6.01 -3.28 4.26
N ILE A 31 -5.72 -3.05 5.54
CA ILE A 31 -5.27 -4.13 6.43
C ILE A 31 -6.38 -5.17 6.67
N SER A 32 -7.63 -4.73 6.79
CA SER A 32 -8.77 -5.63 6.93
C SER A 32 -8.92 -6.54 5.71
N GLU A 33 -8.88 -5.96 4.51
CA GLU A 33 -8.95 -6.68 3.24
C GLU A 33 -7.80 -7.70 3.14
N LEU A 34 -6.55 -7.28 3.38
CA LEU A 34 -5.39 -8.18 3.32
C LEU A 34 -5.48 -9.33 4.34
N ASN A 35 -5.90 -9.06 5.58
CA ASN A 35 -6.06 -10.12 6.57
C ASN A 35 -7.13 -11.15 6.17
N GLN A 36 -8.15 -10.75 5.40
CA GLN A 36 -9.28 -11.61 5.04
C GLN A 36 -9.08 -12.36 3.73
N THR A 37 -8.47 -11.71 2.73
CA THR A 37 -8.49 -12.20 1.33
C THR A 37 -7.11 -12.54 0.79
N PHE A 38 -6.02 -12.27 1.51
CA PHE A 38 -4.66 -12.40 0.97
C PHE A 38 -4.35 -13.77 0.35
N SER A 39 -4.78 -14.86 1.00
CA SER A 39 -4.57 -16.22 0.51
C SER A 39 -5.25 -16.50 -0.83
N ASP A 40 -6.32 -15.76 -1.14
CA ASP A 40 -7.14 -15.93 -2.34
C ASP A 40 -6.82 -14.92 -3.44
N LEU A 41 -5.95 -13.93 -3.17
CA LEU A 41 -5.54 -12.95 -4.18
C LEU A 41 -4.76 -13.64 -5.30
N ASP A 42 -5.16 -13.33 -6.53
CA ASP A 42 -4.39 -13.68 -7.72
C ASP A 42 -3.15 -12.77 -7.89
N LYS A 43 -2.37 -13.05 -8.93
CA LYS A 43 -1.12 -12.33 -9.21
C LYS A 43 -1.35 -10.83 -9.42
N ASP A 44 -2.36 -10.45 -10.20
CA ASP A 44 -2.67 -9.05 -10.48
C ASP A 44 -3.10 -8.30 -9.21
N ALA A 45 -4.00 -8.88 -8.43
CA ALA A 45 -4.43 -8.30 -7.16
C ALA A 45 -3.28 -8.19 -6.14
N ARG A 46 -2.32 -9.14 -6.15
CA ARG A 46 -1.09 -9.05 -5.35
C ARG A 46 -0.20 -7.90 -5.79
N VAL A 47 0.01 -7.67 -7.09
CA VAL A 47 0.76 -6.51 -7.58
C VAL A 47 0.10 -5.20 -7.16
N LYS A 48 -1.23 -5.10 -7.29
CA LYS A 48 -1.99 -3.93 -6.83
C LYS A 48 -1.86 -3.72 -5.32
N ALA A 49 -2.01 -4.79 -4.53
CA ALA A 49 -1.83 -4.75 -3.08
C ALA A 49 -0.41 -4.29 -2.70
N LEU A 50 0.61 -4.78 -3.42
CA LEU A 50 2.00 -4.37 -3.21
C LEU A 50 2.16 -2.87 -3.43
N TYR A 51 1.69 -2.36 -4.57
CA TYR A 51 1.73 -0.93 -4.89
C TYR A 51 1.03 -0.08 -3.83
N ILE A 52 -0.18 -0.48 -3.40
CA ILE A 52 -0.91 0.24 -2.36
C ILE A 52 -0.11 0.24 -1.04
N CYS A 53 0.46 -0.90 -0.64
CA CYS A 53 1.25 -0.99 0.59
C CYS A 53 2.49 -0.10 0.54
N THR A 54 3.21 -0.03 -0.58
CA THR A 54 4.42 0.81 -0.69
C THR A 54 4.10 2.30 -0.62
N ILE A 55 3.01 2.75 -1.25
CA ILE A 55 2.54 4.14 -1.18
C ILE A 55 2.13 4.51 0.26
N VAL A 56 1.28 3.70 0.89
CA VAL A 56 0.83 3.95 2.27
C VAL A 56 2.00 3.91 3.25
N GLN A 57 2.95 2.98 3.06
CA GLN A 57 4.16 2.90 3.86
C GLN A 57 4.99 4.18 3.79
N SER A 58 5.28 4.65 2.58
CA SER A 58 6.11 5.83 2.32
C SER A 58 5.43 7.10 2.85
N ASN A 59 4.13 7.27 2.57
CA ASN A 59 3.38 8.41 3.06
C ASN A 59 3.28 8.42 4.60
N ALA A 60 3.02 7.27 5.22
CA ALA A 60 3.04 7.16 6.68
C ALA A 60 4.42 7.50 7.27
N ASP A 61 5.52 7.06 6.65
CA ASP A 61 6.87 7.41 7.12
C ASP A 61 7.14 8.93 7.03
N ALA A 62 6.74 9.57 5.93
CA ALA A 62 6.84 11.02 5.77
C ALA A 62 6.01 11.77 6.83
N ARG A 63 4.75 11.38 7.01
CA ARG A 63 3.85 11.97 8.03
C ARG A 63 4.34 11.73 9.45
N ALA A 64 5.00 10.60 9.72
CA ALA A 64 5.60 10.33 11.03
C ALA A 64 6.73 11.30 11.38
N LYS A 65 7.47 11.80 10.39
CA LYS A 65 8.54 12.79 10.59
C LYS A 65 7.99 14.19 10.82
N ALA A 66 6.87 14.53 10.19
CA ALA A 66 6.24 15.85 10.28
C ALA A 66 5.31 16.01 11.50
N SER A 67 4.65 14.93 11.96
CA SER A 67 3.64 14.99 13.01
C SER A 67 4.21 14.80 14.41
N LYS A 68 3.96 15.75 15.33
CA LYS A 68 4.27 15.55 16.76
C LYS A 68 3.23 14.71 17.51
N VAL A 69 1.97 14.76 17.07
CA VAL A 69 0.83 14.12 17.76
C VAL A 69 0.65 12.67 17.33
N ASN A 70 0.71 12.40 16.02
CA ASN A 70 0.35 11.10 15.44
C ASN A 70 1.56 10.26 14.99
N ALA A 71 2.79 10.71 15.24
CA ALA A 71 4.02 10.03 14.81
C ALA A 71 4.05 8.53 15.15
N LYS A 72 3.64 8.16 16.37
CA LYS A 72 3.63 6.75 16.80
C LYS A 72 2.67 5.91 15.98
N THR A 73 1.51 6.45 15.64
CA THR A 73 0.50 5.76 14.83
C THR A 73 1.00 5.58 13.40
N PHE A 74 1.54 6.64 12.80
CA PHE A 74 2.11 6.57 11.46
C PHE A 74 3.28 5.58 11.36
N LYS A 75 4.19 5.55 12.35
CA LYS A 75 5.27 4.54 12.39
C LYS A 75 4.74 3.11 12.41
N LYS A 76 3.63 2.85 13.12
CA LYS A 76 2.98 1.53 13.13
C LYS A 76 2.35 1.20 11.78
N MET A 77 1.69 2.16 11.15
CA MET A 77 1.10 1.99 9.81
C MET A 77 2.19 1.65 8.79
N SER A 78 3.28 2.44 8.77
CA SER A 78 4.42 2.21 7.89
C SER A 78 5.02 0.81 8.10
N ALA A 79 5.30 0.42 9.33
CA ALA A 79 5.83 -0.91 9.65
C ALA A 79 4.89 -2.06 9.23
N LYS A 80 3.57 -1.89 9.39
CA LYS A 80 2.59 -2.92 9.01
C LYS A 80 2.46 -3.04 7.48
N CYS A 81 2.50 -1.93 6.76
CA CYS A 81 2.52 -1.93 5.29
C CYS A 81 3.82 -2.52 4.75
N ALA A 82 4.98 -2.23 5.38
CA ALA A 82 6.25 -2.86 5.03
C ALA A 82 6.20 -4.39 5.19
N PHE A 83 5.67 -4.88 6.33
CA PHE A 83 5.47 -6.31 6.56
C PHE A 83 4.62 -6.96 5.46
N TRP A 84 3.53 -6.31 5.06
CA TRP A 84 2.67 -6.82 3.99
C TRP A 84 3.35 -6.76 2.63
N ALA A 85 4.07 -5.68 2.31
CA ALA A 85 4.83 -5.56 1.08
C ALA A 85 5.85 -6.69 0.93
N ASP A 86 6.59 -7.02 2.00
CA ASP A 86 7.54 -8.13 2.01
C ASP A 86 6.84 -9.48 1.82
N ALA A 87 5.73 -9.72 2.51
CA ALA A 87 4.93 -10.94 2.38
C ALA A 87 4.36 -11.11 0.96
N ILE A 88 3.87 -10.03 0.35
CA ILE A 88 3.33 -10.03 -1.01
C ILE A 88 4.44 -10.29 -2.02
N LYS A 89 5.58 -9.59 -1.94
CA LYS A 89 6.75 -9.82 -2.80
C LYS A 89 7.20 -11.27 -2.76
N PHE A 90 7.31 -11.84 -1.55
CA PHE A 90 7.66 -13.24 -1.38
C PHE A 90 6.69 -14.20 -2.09
N ASN A 91 5.38 -13.92 -2.05
CA ASN A 91 4.38 -14.74 -2.74
C ASN A 91 4.43 -14.56 -4.26
N LEU A 92 4.63 -13.34 -4.76
CA LEU A 92 4.81 -13.08 -6.19
C LEU A 92 6.04 -13.81 -6.75
N THR A 93 7.15 -13.83 -5.99
CA THR A 93 8.34 -14.60 -6.36
C THR A 93 8.09 -16.10 -6.34
N LYS A 94 7.31 -16.61 -5.36
CA LYS A 94 6.87 -18.02 -5.37
C LYS A 94 5.99 -18.37 -6.56
N ASP A 95 5.22 -17.42 -7.06
CA ASP A 95 4.40 -17.55 -8.28
C ASP A 95 5.21 -17.31 -9.57
N GLY A 96 6.54 -17.27 -9.47
CA GLY A 96 7.48 -17.26 -10.59
C GLY A 96 7.88 -15.89 -11.10
N MET A 97 7.48 -14.78 -10.45
CA MET A 97 7.93 -13.45 -10.88
C MET A 97 9.36 -13.14 -10.39
N SER A 98 10.19 -12.55 -11.25
CA SER A 98 11.47 -11.97 -10.86
C SER A 98 11.28 -10.66 -10.08
N ALA A 99 12.33 -10.19 -9.41
CA ALA A 99 12.28 -8.91 -8.71
C ALA A 99 12.03 -7.74 -9.69
N GLU A 100 12.67 -7.81 -10.86
CA GLU A 100 12.52 -6.82 -11.94
C GLU A 100 11.10 -6.82 -12.52
N GLU A 101 10.48 -7.99 -12.72
CA GLU A 101 9.09 -8.08 -13.17
C GLU A 101 8.11 -7.49 -12.15
N ILE A 102 8.35 -7.72 -10.85
CA ILE A 102 7.53 -7.14 -9.78
C ILE A 102 7.68 -5.62 -9.78
N GLU A 103 8.91 -5.10 -9.87
CA GLU A 103 9.19 -3.66 -9.92
C GLU A 103 8.51 -3.02 -11.12
N GLN A 104 8.71 -3.59 -12.32
CA GLN A 104 8.09 -3.12 -13.55
C GLN A 104 6.56 -3.10 -13.43
N ALA A 105 5.94 -4.17 -12.93
CA ALA A 105 4.49 -4.23 -12.80
C ALA A 105 3.94 -3.17 -11.82
N THR A 106 4.68 -2.85 -10.75
CA THR A 106 4.30 -1.75 -9.85
C THR A 106 4.53 -0.36 -10.46
N GLU A 107 5.55 -0.19 -11.30
CA GLU A 107 5.83 1.07 -12.01
C GLU A 107 4.81 1.33 -13.13
N GLU A 108 4.32 0.28 -13.80
CA GLU A 108 3.24 0.39 -14.78
C GLU A 108 1.96 0.91 -14.14
N ILE A 109 1.64 0.46 -12.92
CA ILE A 109 0.53 1.05 -12.15
C ILE A 109 0.80 2.52 -11.88
N ASN A 110 1.99 2.87 -11.39
CA ASN A 110 2.37 4.24 -11.06
C ASN A 110 2.25 5.20 -12.25
N THR A 111 2.71 4.77 -13.43
CA THR A 111 2.69 5.56 -14.67
C THR A 111 1.27 5.70 -15.26
N SER A 112 0.33 4.84 -14.85
CA SER A 112 -1.07 4.85 -15.29
C SER A 112 -1.98 5.78 -14.47
N ILE A 113 -1.41 6.56 -13.56
CA ILE A 113 -2.09 7.50 -12.66
C ILE A 113 -1.74 8.91 -13.10
#